data_AF-C7QEM0-F1
#
_entry.id   AF-C7QEM0-F1
#
_cell.length_a   1.000
_cell.length_b   1.000
_cell.length_c   1.000
_cell.angle_alpha   90.00
_cell.angle_beta   90.00
_cell.angle_gamma   90.00
#
_symmetry.space_group_name_H-M   'P 1'
#
loop_
_entity.id
_entity.type
_entity.pdbx_description
1 polymer ?
#
loop_
_entity_poly.entity_id
_entity_poly.type
_entity_poly.pdbx_seq_one_letter_code
_entity_poly.pdbx_strand_id
1 'polypeptide(L)'
;MYLALAMVSAGGVGRGAGLVDSRAVAATDRAIGKGTDFTLVLTDSTQGWSYIVNKTLSNPALASAEVIAEAPSSGSGVLPLTNYGTVNFTAADANGASMAGQSPDPTTMASGSTTKATVSSIFSSRAFSDTWHHN
;
A
#
# COMPACT_ATOMS: atom_id res chain seq x y z
N MET A 1 -5.89 11.59 -9.87
CA MET A 1 -6.14 10.21 -9.42
C MET A 1 -4.84 9.70 -8.84
N TYR A 2 -4.76 9.56 -7.52
CA TYR A 2 -3.56 9.06 -6.86
C TYR A 2 -3.59 7.54 -6.80
N LEU A 3 -2.47 6.92 -7.14
CA LEU A 3 -2.27 5.48 -6.99
C LEU A 3 -1.45 5.26 -5.71
N ALA A 4 -2.14 5.13 -4.59
CA ALA A 4 -1.51 4.51 -3.41
C ALA A 4 -1.48 3.00 -3.67
N LEU A 5 -0.28 2.43 -3.70
CA LEU A 5 -0.06 1.03 -4.03
C LEU A 5 0.28 0.26 -2.76
N ALA A 6 -0.65 -0.57 -2.28
CA ALA A 6 -0.34 -1.55 -1.24
C ALA A 6 0.35 -2.76 -1.89
N MET A 7 1.59 -3.04 -1.49
CA MET A 7 2.40 -4.16 -1.99
C MET A 7 2.55 -5.21 -0.88
N VAL A 8 1.56 -6.09 -0.77
CA VAL A 8 1.58 -7.18 0.23
C VAL A 8 2.36 -8.38 -0.31
N SER A 9 3.69 -8.39 -0.10
CA SER A 9 4.59 -9.48 -0.51
C SER A 9 5.10 -10.33 0.66
N ALA A 10 4.18 -11.04 1.33
CA ALA A 10 4.56 -12.17 2.16
C ALA A 10 3.48 -13.28 2.06
N GLY A 11 3.92 -14.54 2.08
CA GLY A 11 3.11 -15.70 1.75
C GLY A 11 1.99 -16.03 2.75
N GLY A 12 0.81 -15.43 2.56
CA GLY A 12 -0.41 -15.82 3.27
C GLY A 12 -1.66 -15.11 2.73
N VAL A 13 -2.84 -15.57 3.15
CA VAL A 13 -4.12 -15.20 2.52
C VAL A 13 -4.66 -13.88 3.07
N GLY A 14 -4.05 -12.76 2.65
CA GLY A 14 -4.47 -11.40 3.02
C GLY A 14 -5.71 -10.90 2.26
N ARG A 15 -6.54 -10.09 2.93
CA ARG A 15 -7.45 -9.13 2.29
C ARG A 15 -6.70 -7.80 2.22
N GLY A 16 -6.52 -7.24 1.02
CA GLY A 16 -5.64 -6.09 0.83
C GLY A 16 -6.15 -4.78 1.41
N ALA A 17 -5.27 -3.78 1.42
CA ALA A 17 -5.55 -2.49 2.03
C ALA A 17 -6.57 -1.69 1.20
N GLY A 18 -7.62 -1.20 1.86
CA GLY A 18 -8.63 -0.30 1.31
C GLY A 18 -8.33 1.16 1.66
N LEU A 19 -8.26 2.02 0.65
CA LEU A 19 -8.17 3.46 0.82
C LEU A 19 -9.53 4.03 1.24
N VAL A 20 -9.55 5.00 2.15
CA VAL A 20 -10.76 5.78 2.49
C VAL A 20 -10.54 7.26 2.18
N ASP A 21 -10.85 7.57 0.92
CA ASP A 21 -11.22 8.89 0.37
C ASP A 21 -12.47 8.65 -0.52
N SER A 22 -13.00 9.69 -1.18
CA SER A 22 -14.12 9.70 -2.13
C SER A 22 -14.13 8.59 -3.21
N ARG A 23 -12.99 7.91 -3.45
CA ARG A 23 -12.90 6.63 -4.15
C ARG A 23 -12.25 5.57 -3.26
N ALA A 24 -13.05 4.65 -2.73
CA ALA A 24 -12.56 3.49 -2.00
C ALA A 24 -11.96 2.45 -2.98
N VAL A 25 -10.66 2.60 -3.23
CA VAL A 25 -9.85 1.64 -4.00
C VAL A 25 -9.12 0.71 -3.04
N ALA A 26 -9.29 -0.59 -3.23
CA ALA A 26 -8.55 -1.62 -2.51
C ALA A 26 -7.47 -2.23 -3.41
N ALA A 27 -6.25 -2.37 -2.88
CA ALA A 27 -5.13 -3.03 -3.54
C ALA A 27 -4.73 -4.28 -2.74
N THR A 28 -4.78 -5.44 -3.39
CA THR A 28 -4.29 -6.71 -2.84
C THR A 28 -3.26 -7.28 -3.80
N ASP A 29 -2.04 -7.54 -3.33
CA ASP A 29 -1.17 -8.52 -3.98
C ASP A 29 -1.23 -9.83 -3.18
N ARG A 30 -1.04 -10.95 -3.86
CA ARG A 30 -1.11 -12.27 -3.27
C ARG A 30 -0.20 -13.25 -3.99
N ALA A 31 0.83 -13.72 -3.28
CA ALA A 31 1.56 -14.92 -3.66
C ALA A 31 0.65 -16.17 -3.50
N ILE A 32 0.56 -17.00 -4.54
CA ILE A 32 -0.25 -18.24 -4.58
C ILE A 32 0.62 -19.48 -4.84
N GLY A 33 0.06 -20.66 -4.55
CA GLY A 33 0.74 -21.94 -4.77
C GLY A 33 2.01 -22.08 -3.93
N LYS A 34 3.16 -22.23 -4.59
CA LYS A 34 4.50 -22.29 -3.96
C LYS A 34 5.10 -20.90 -3.65
N GLY A 35 4.31 -19.83 -3.82
CA GLY A 35 4.76 -18.45 -3.63
C GLY A 35 5.44 -17.82 -4.85
N THR A 36 5.47 -18.53 -5.99
CA THR A 36 6.09 -18.10 -7.26
C THR A 36 5.15 -17.32 -8.16
N ASP A 37 3.85 -17.48 -7.98
CA ASP A 37 2.81 -16.84 -8.78
C ASP A 37 2.13 -15.75 -7.95
N PHE A 38 1.86 -14.60 -8.56
CA PHE A 38 1.41 -13.37 -7.92
C PHE A 38 0.17 -12.85 -8.63
N THR A 39 -0.85 -12.44 -7.86
CA THR A 39 -2.06 -11.81 -8.37
C THR A 39 -2.25 -10.44 -7.72
N LEU A 40 -2.02 -9.38 -8.49
CA LEU A 40 -2.43 -8.04 -8.14
C LEU A 40 -3.91 -7.85 -8.49
N VAL A 41 -4.72 -7.46 -7.51
CA VAL A 41 -6.11 -7.06 -7.65
C VAL A 41 -6.25 -5.60 -7.22
N LEU A 42 -6.76 -4.76 -8.12
CA LEU A 42 -7.22 -3.41 -7.83
C LEU A 42 -8.74 -3.38 -7.97
N THR A 43 -9.45 -3.02 -6.91
CA THR A 43 -10.93 -2.94 -6.89
C THR A 43 -11.35 -1.54 -6.48
N ASP A 44 -12.17 -0.87 -7.30
CA ASP A 44 -12.80 0.39 -6.92
C ASP A 44 -14.28 0.12 -6.62
N SER A 45 -14.62 0.11 -5.34
CA SER A 45 -15.98 -0.24 -4.91
C SER A 45 -17.00 0.88 -5.14
N THR A 46 -16.58 2.12 -5.40
CA THR A 46 -17.50 3.23 -5.68
C THR A 46 -17.93 3.30 -7.14
N GLN A 47 -17.17 2.68 -8.06
CA GLN A 47 -17.57 2.46 -9.45
C GLN A 47 -17.82 0.99 -9.81
N GLY A 48 -17.62 0.05 -8.89
CA GLY A 48 -17.91 -1.37 -9.08
C GLY A 48 -17.01 -2.09 -10.09
N TRP A 49 -15.82 -1.56 -10.40
CA TRP A 49 -14.87 -2.21 -11.31
C TRP A 49 -13.75 -2.93 -10.55
N SER A 50 -13.11 -3.89 -11.22
CA SER A 50 -11.87 -4.51 -10.75
C SER A 50 -10.93 -4.79 -11.91
N TYR A 51 -9.63 -4.66 -11.65
CA TYR A 51 -8.54 -4.93 -12.57
C TYR A 51 -7.60 -5.95 -11.93
N ILE A 52 -7.23 -6.99 -12.69
CA ILE A 52 -6.48 -8.13 -12.18
C ILE A 52 -5.27 -8.37 -13.09
N VAL A 53 -4.09 -8.47 -12.50
CA VAL A 53 -2.84 -8.82 -13.18
C VAL A 53 -2.24 -10.05 -12.52
N ASN A 54 -1.92 -11.07 -13.32
CA ASN A 54 -1.18 -12.23 -12.87
C ASN A 54 0.26 -12.18 -13.39
N LYS A 55 1.22 -12.54 -12.53
CA LYS A 55 2.65 -12.63 -12.85
C LYS A 55 3.26 -13.86 -12.19
N THR A 56 4.37 -14.33 -12.73
CA THR A 56 5.19 -15.40 -12.14
C THR A 56 6.61 -14.86 -11.98
N LEU A 57 7.22 -15.11 -10.83
CA LEU A 57 8.61 -14.78 -10.52
C LEU A 57 9.34 -16.03 -10.05
N SER A 58 10.55 -16.25 -10.58
CA SER A 58 11.41 -17.34 -10.15
C SER A 58 12.13 -16.97 -8.86
N ASN A 59 12.05 -17.83 -7.84
CA ASN A 59 12.70 -17.68 -6.53
C ASN A 59 12.49 -16.30 -5.85
N PRO A 60 11.24 -15.84 -5.65
CA PRO A 60 10.96 -14.59 -4.95
C PRO A 60 11.38 -14.67 -3.48
N ALA A 61 11.97 -13.59 -2.97
CA ALA A 61 12.46 -13.54 -1.58
C ALA A 61 11.35 -13.47 -0.53
N LEU A 62 10.18 -12.88 -0.87
CA LEU A 62 9.01 -12.73 0.01
C LEU A 62 9.34 -12.13 1.40
N ALA A 63 10.28 -11.18 1.43
CA ALA A 63 10.93 -10.71 2.66
C ALA A 63 10.25 -9.52 3.34
N SER A 64 9.40 -8.76 2.64
CA SER A 64 8.71 -7.58 3.20
C SER A 64 7.30 -7.42 2.60
N ALA A 65 6.37 -6.93 3.41
CA ALA A 65 5.03 -6.55 2.99
C ALA A 65 4.75 -5.11 3.43
N GLU A 66 4.26 -4.29 2.52
CA GLU A 66 4.27 -2.83 2.66
C GLU A 66 2.92 -2.23 2.22
N VAL A 67 2.52 -1.15 2.90
CA VAL A 67 1.36 -0.33 2.52
C VAL A 67 1.85 1.11 2.48
N ILE A 68 1.93 1.70 1.29
CA ILE A 68 2.62 2.98 1.06
C ILE A 68 1.78 4.00 0.31
N ALA A 69 1.98 5.27 0.67
CA ALA A 69 1.70 6.41 -0.18
C ALA A 69 3.05 6.87 -0.77
N GLU A 70 3.24 6.73 -2.08
CA GLU A 70 4.50 7.05 -2.74
C GLU A 70 4.36 8.26 -3.66
N ALA A 71 5.41 9.08 -3.73
CA ALA A 71 5.49 10.16 -4.70
C ALA A 71 5.68 9.57 -6.11
N PRO A 72 4.89 9.99 -7.12
CA PRO A 72 5.09 9.51 -8.49
C PRO A 72 6.49 9.92 -8.99
N SER A 73 7.13 9.06 -9.78
CA SER A 73 8.50 9.27 -10.24
C SER A 73 8.66 8.93 -11.72
N SER A 74 9.81 9.31 -12.28
CA SER A 74 10.20 9.07 -13.67
C SER A 74 11.72 8.93 -13.78
N GLY A 75 12.24 8.69 -14.98
CA GLY A 75 13.70 8.65 -15.22
C GLY A 75 14.45 9.94 -14.88
N SER A 76 13.76 11.08 -14.70
CA SER A 76 14.36 12.34 -14.23
C SER A 76 14.09 12.64 -12.74
N GLY A 77 13.58 11.66 -11.97
CA GLY A 77 13.34 11.78 -10.53
C GLY A 77 11.86 11.90 -10.15
N VAL A 78 11.62 12.34 -8.91
CA VAL A 78 10.28 12.54 -8.33
C VAL A 78 9.53 13.62 -9.10
N LEU A 79 8.30 13.30 -9.51
CA LEU A 79 7.40 14.18 -10.23
C LEU A 79 6.65 15.12 -9.28
N PRO A 80 6.07 16.24 -9.76
CA PRO A 80 5.28 17.14 -8.95
C PRO A 80 4.13 16.41 -8.22
N LEU A 81 4.18 16.44 -6.89
CA LEU A 81 3.19 15.85 -6.00
C LEU A 81 2.28 16.95 -5.47
N THR A 82 0.99 16.88 -5.80
CA THR A 82 -0.02 17.79 -5.23
C THR A 82 -0.34 17.37 -3.80
N ASN A 83 -0.75 18.35 -2.98
CA ASN A 83 -1.25 18.09 -1.64
C ASN A 83 -2.50 17.19 -1.69
N TYR A 84 -2.40 16.01 -1.10
CA TYR A 84 -3.47 15.01 -1.00
C TYR A 84 -4.15 14.97 0.38
N GLY A 85 -3.81 15.88 1.29
CA GLY A 85 -4.34 15.92 2.65
C GLY A 85 -3.94 14.67 3.44
N THR A 86 -4.93 13.89 3.85
CA THR A 86 -4.75 12.63 4.60
C THR A 86 -5.36 11.47 3.83
N VAL A 87 -4.55 10.45 3.55
CA VAL A 87 -5.00 9.15 3.04
C VAL A 87 -5.17 8.21 4.22
N ASN A 88 -6.33 7.59 4.34
CA ASN A 88 -6.59 6.56 5.35
C ASN A 88 -6.45 5.18 4.72
N PHE A 89 -5.56 4.35 5.25
CA PHE A 89 -5.44 2.94 4.90
C PHE A 89 -6.20 2.10 5.92
N THR A 90 -7.03 1.19 5.43
CA THR A 90 -7.80 0.22 6.24
C THR A 90 -7.54 -1.19 5.74
N ALA A 91 -7.80 -2.22 6.54
CA ALA A 91 -7.51 -3.62 6.19
C ALA A 91 -6.04 -3.86 5.76
N ALA A 92 -5.09 -3.20 6.43
CA ALA A 92 -3.66 -3.48 6.28
C ALA A 92 -3.30 -4.83 6.92
N ASP A 93 -3.50 -5.91 6.14
CA ASP A 93 -3.13 -7.28 6.47
C ASP A 93 -1.92 -7.75 5.63
N ALA A 94 -1.00 -8.47 6.25
CA ALA A 94 0.08 -9.22 5.61
C ALA A 94 0.03 -10.68 6.09
N ASN A 95 0.35 -11.64 5.24
CA ASN A 95 0.25 -13.08 5.56
C ASN A 95 -1.16 -13.56 6.03
N GLY A 96 -2.23 -12.78 5.80
CA GLY A 96 -3.57 -13.08 6.33
C GLY A 96 -3.83 -12.63 7.78
N ALA A 97 -2.91 -11.86 8.37
CA ALA A 97 -3.06 -11.28 9.70
C ALA A 97 -2.78 -9.76 9.67
N SER A 98 -3.26 -9.04 10.69
CA SER A 98 -3.02 -7.59 10.77
C SER A 98 -1.53 -7.27 10.81
N MET A 99 -1.10 -6.29 10.02
CA MET A 99 0.27 -5.76 10.09
C MET A 99 0.60 -5.21 11.49
N ALA A 100 -0.39 -4.73 12.27
CA ALA A 100 -0.16 -4.28 13.64
C ALA A 100 0.38 -5.37 14.58
N GLY A 101 0.08 -6.65 14.30
CA GLY A 101 0.64 -7.79 15.03
C GLY A 101 2.03 -8.23 14.56
N GLN A 102 2.58 -7.57 13.52
CA GLN A 102 3.86 -7.91 12.88
C GLN A 102 4.95 -6.86 13.13
N SER A 103 4.69 -5.87 13.99
CA SER A 103 5.63 -4.79 14.37
C SER A 103 6.24 -4.06 13.14
N PRO A 104 5.41 -3.39 12.33
CA PRO A 104 5.87 -2.80 11.08
C PRO A 104 6.63 -1.49 11.33
N ASP A 105 7.72 -1.28 10.60
CA ASP A 105 8.53 -0.07 10.70
C ASP A 105 7.83 1.13 10.01
N PRO A 106 7.53 2.23 10.73
CA PRO A 106 6.93 3.40 10.14
C PRO A 106 7.95 4.19 9.32
N THR A 107 7.62 4.48 8.05
CA THR A 107 8.44 5.31 7.16
C THR A 107 7.75 6.65 6.89
N THR A 108 8.50 7.75 6.94
CA THR A 108 8.00 9.10 6.61
C THR A 108 8.51 9.53 5.23
N MET A 109 7.68 10.21 4.44
CA MET A 109 8.15 10.82 3.20
C MET A 109 8.93 12.09 3.54
N ALA A 110 10.13 12.27 2.97
CA ALA A 110 11.00 13.42 3.24
C ALA A 110 11.70 13.93 1.98
N SER A 111 12.15 15.19 2.02
CA SER A 111 12.98 15.82 1.00
C SER A 111 14.03 16.69 1.68
N GLY A 112 15.30 16.26 1.62
CA GLY A 112 16.35 16.80 2.48
C GLY A 112 15.99 16.64 3.96
N SER A 113 16.09 17.72 4.74
CA SER A 113 15.68 17.75 6.15
C SER A 113 14.17 17.97 6.36
N THR A 114 13.38 18.14 5.30
CA THR A 114 11.94 18.45 5.40
C THR A 114 11.11 17.19 5.30
N THR A 115 10.47 16.80 6.39
CA THR A 115 9.38 15.81 6.37
C THR A 115 8.22 16.36 5.53
N LYS A 116 7.77 15.58 4.55
CA LYS A 116 6.69 15.89 3.61
C LYS A 116 5.40 15.16 3.97
N ALA A 117 5.49 13.93 4.48
CA ALA A 117 4.36 13.17 4.98
C ALA A 117 4.73 12.33 6.21
N THR A 118 3.76 12.07 7.08
CA THR A 118 3.91 11.20 8.26
C THR A 118 2.81 10.15 8.34
N VAL A 119 3.17 8.92 8.65
CA VAL A 119 2.21 7.87 9.00
C VAL A 119 1.79 7.95 10.48
N SER A 120 0.54 7.59 10.78
CA SER A 120 0.09 7.31 12.14
C SER A 120 0.60 5.95 12.63
N SER A 121 0.51 5.68 13.93
CA SER A 121 0.57 4.30 14.42
C SER A 121 -0.54 3.47 13.78
N ILE A 122 -0.24 2.19 13.49
CA ILE A 122 -1.24 1.18 13.15
C ILE A 122 -1.71 0.48 14.42
N PHE A 123 -3.02 0.42 14.64
CA PHE A 123 -3.62 -0.26 15.79
C PHE A 123 -4.20 -1.62 15.38
N SER A 124 -4.70 -2.40 16.34
CA SER A 124 -5.40 -3.69 16.10
C SER A 124 -6.61 -3.60 15.15
N SER A 125 -7.06 -2.37 14.84
CA SER A 125 -8.04 -2.04 13.80
C SER A 125 -7.59 -2.31 12.36
N ARG A 126 -6.32 -2.70 12.11
CA ARG A 126 -5.73 -2.85 10.76
C ARG A 126 -5.73 -1.54 9.96
N ALA A 127 -5.70 -0.39 10.64
CA ALA A 127 -5.82 0.91 10.01
C ALA A 127 -4.77 1.89 10.52
N PHE A 128 -4.29 2.73 9.62
CA PHE A 128 -3.39 3.86 9.85
C PHE A 128 -3.65 4.93 8.78
N SER A 129 -3.16 6.15 8.98
CA SER A 129 -3.24 7.22 7.99
C SER A 129 -1.85 7.69 7.56
N ASP A 130 -1.73 8.15 6.32
CA ASP A 130 -0.61 8.98 5.86
C ASP A 130 -1.11 10.42 5.69
N THR A 131 -0.43 11.39 6.29
CA THR A 131 -0.80 12.81 6.24
C THR A 131 0.31 13.63 5.62
N TRP A 132 -0.03 14.37 4.56
CA TRP A 132 0.83 15.31 3.85
C TRP A 132 0.87 16.68 4.54
N HIS A 133 2.07 17.22 4.71
CA HIS A 133 2.34 18.45 5.49
C HIS A 133 2.79 19.65 4.64
N HIS A 134 2.79 19.54 3.32
CA HIS A 134 3.36 20.58 2.45
C HIS A 134 2.31 21.27 1.57
N ASN A 135 2.62 22.50 1.15
CA ASN A 135 1.83 23.29 0.20
C ASN A 135 2.74 23.89 -0.90
#